data_AF-N9L8M0-F1
#
_entry.id   AF-N9L8M0-F1
#
_cell.length_a   1.000
_cell.length_b   1.000
_cell.length_c   1.000
_cell.angle_alpha   90.00
_cell.angle_beta   90.00
_cell.angle_gamma   90.00
#
_symmetry.space_group_name_H-M   'P 1'
#
loop_
_entity.id
_entity.type
_entity.pdbx_description
1 polymer ?
#
loop_
_entity_poly.entity_id
_entity_poly.type
_entity_poly.pdbx_seq_one_letter_code
_entity_poly.pdbx_strand_id
1 'polypeptide(L)'
;MLLLSSSAQHIYWLGRYLFRIGHVAGHLPFDDNYQASEFAQALCLHIDDAENLNQFMLDRQQPYSLLSQLEIARDNIQELRGLLTAQAYAELNYLIKNVAADGLAIQDVVQSCCDILKAEQEDIFLFFHIGQCIEQIDTYFRFQHNTHAVFDAIDPTIERLYHLGWQDLQPCWETLKEQPYLNQFYAFTYKLENQFEASS
;
A
#
# COMPACT_ATOMS: atom_id res chain seq x y z
N MET A 1 0.82 -21.16 12.70
CA MET A 1 2.17 -20.97 12.13
C MET A 1 2.72 -19.71 12.74
N LEU A 2 3.97 -19.69 13.22
CA LEU A 2 4.55 -18.47 13.77
C LEU A 2 5.04 -17.62 12.57
N LEU A 3 4.42 -16.46 12.35
CA LEU A 3 4.81 -15.57 11.26
C LEU A 3 6.17 -14.95 11.59
N LEU A 4 7.14 -15.11 10.69
CA LEU A 4 8.45 -14.47 10.83
C LEU A 4 8.32 -12.97 10.54
N SER A 5 9.11 -12.15 11.24
CA SER A 5 9.07 -10.70 11.13
C SER A 5 9.38 -10.20 9.71
N SER A 6 10.29 -10.87 8.99
CA SER A 6 10.57 -10.58 7.58
C SER A 6 9.36 -10.86 6.68
N SER A 7 8.65 -11.96 6.89
CA SER A 7 7.42 -12.27 6.15
C SER A 7 6.33 -11.25 6.46
N ALA A 8 6.16 -10.85 7.73
CA ALA A 8 5.22 -9.81 8.12
C ALA A 8 5.54 -8.46 7.43
N GLN A 9 6.83 -8.12 7.30
CA GLN A 9 7.29 -6.93 6.59
C GLN A 9 6.96 -6.98 5.09
N HIS A 10 7.16 -8.12 4.42
CA HIS A 10 6.77 -8.29 3.02
C HIS A 10 5.26 -8.15 2.81
N ILE A 11 4.45 -8.68 3.72
CA ILE A 11 2.99 -8.54 3.68
C ILE A 11 2.57 -7.08 3.89
N TYR A 12 3.20 -6.39 4.84
CA TYR A 12 2.98 -4.96 5.08
C TYR A 12 3.27 -4.12 3.83
N TRP A 13 4.43 -4.32 3.20
CA TRP A 13 4.77 -3.63 1.97
C TRP A 13 3.85 -3.98 0.81
N LEU A 14 3.44 -5.24 0.69
CA LEU A 14 2.44 -5.67 -0.30
C LEU A 14 1.12 -4.90 -0.13
N GLY A 15 0.66 -4.71 1.10
CA GLY A 15 -0.49 -3.86 1.43
C GLY A 15 -0.34 -2.44 0.94
N ARG A 16 0.83 -1.83 1.21
CA ARG A 16 1.14 -0.48 0.74
C ARG A 16 1.14 -0.37 -0.78
N TYR A 17 1.85 -1.27 -1.48
CA TYR A 17 1.94 -1.25 -2.93
C TYR A 17 0.57 -1.41 -3.58
N LEU A 18 -0.22 -2.41 -3.18
CA LEU A 18 -1.53 -2.63 -3.79
C LEU A 18 -2.50 -1.47 -3.54
N PHE A 19 -2.49 -0.85 -2.35
CA PHE A 19 -3.31 0.34 -2.12
C PHE A 19 -2.92 1.49 -3.06
N ARG A 20 -1.61 1.82 -3.12
CA ARG A 20 -1.11 2.91 -3.97
C ARG A 20 -1.46 2.69 -5.44
N ILE A 21 -1.21 1.47 -5.94
CA ILE A 21 -1.47 1.11 -7.34
C ILE A 21 -2.96 1.24 -7.63
N GLY A 22 -3.84 0.69 -6.77
CA GLY A 22 -5.28 0.78 -6.95
C GLY A 22 -5.81 2.23 -6.91
N HIS A 23 -5.26 3.05 -6.02
CA HIS A 23 -5.62 4.47 -5.93
C HIS A 23 -5.25 5.23 -7.22
N VAL A 24 -4.02 5.07 -7.70
CA VAL A 24 -3.56 5.77 -8.92
C VAL A 24 -4.26 5.22 -10.16
N ALA A 25 -4.42 3.91 -10.29
CA ALA A 25 -5.12 3.29 -11.41
C ALA A 25 -6.58 3.77 -11.54
N GLY A 26 -7.25 4.02 -10.41
CA GLY A 26 -8.62 4.55 -10.38
C GLY A 26 -8.79 5.98 -10.91
N HIS A 27 -7.69 6.70 -11.18
CA HIS A 27 -7.72 8.02 -11.80
C HIS A 27 -7.35 7.99 -13.29
N LEU A 28 -6.95 6.83 -13.82
CA LEU A 28 -6.60 6.71 -15.23
C LEU A 28 -7.83 6.35 -16.10
N PRO A 29 -7.89 6.85 -17.34
CA PRO A 29 -7.02 7.86 -17.91
C PRO A 29 -7.38 9.27 -17.42
N PHE A 30 -6.39 10.16 -17.35
CA PHE A 30 -6.63 11.59 -17.23
C PHE A 30 -7.02 12.17 -18.61
N ASP A 31 -8.08 12.97 -18.65
CA ASP A 31 -8.51 13.71 -19.85
C ASP A 31 -8.29 15.23 -19.72
N ASP A 32 -7.97 15.71 -18.50
CA ASP A 32 -7.79 17.12 -18.18
C ASP A 32 -6.37 17.40 -17.67
N ASN A 33 -5.69 18.36 -18.31
CA ASN A 33 -4.29 18.68 -17.99
C ASN A 33 -4.12 19.30 -16.60
N TYR A 34 -5.11 20.06 -16.11
CA TYR A 34 -5.03 20.66 -14.79
C TYR A 34 -5.12 19.59 -13.71
N GLN A 35 -6.09 18.68 -13.82
CA GLN A 35 -6.23 17.52 -12.94
C GLN A 35 -4.99 16.61 -12.98
N ALA A 36 -4.46 16.34 -14.18
CA ALA A 36 -3.23 15.57 -14.34
C ALA A 36 -2.04 16.24 -13.65
N SER A 37 -1.85 17.55 -13.84
CA SER A 37 -0.75 18.30 -13.22
C SER A 37 -0.86 18.34 -11.69
N GLU A 38 -2.05 18.60 -11.14
CA GLU A 38 -2.27 18.54 -9.68
C GLU A 38 -1.98 17.14 -9.12
N PHE A 39 -2.43 16.10 -9.83
CA PHE A 39 -2.20 14.72 -9.41
C PHE A 39 -0.72 14.33 -9.48
N ALA A 40 -0.03 14.70 -10.55
CA ALA A 40 1.41 14.50 -10.71
C ALA A 40 2.19 15.22 -9.60
N GLN A 41 1.84 16.47 -9.29
CA GLN A 41 2.47 17.24 -8.23
C GLN A 41 2.31 16.60 -6.85
N ALA A 42 1.12 16.06 -6.54
CA ALA A 42 0.88 15.32 -5.29
C ALA A 42 1.78 14.07 -5.16
N LEU A 43 2.19 13.49 -6.29
CA LEU A 43 3.13 12.38 -6.37
C LEU A 43 4.61 12.82 -6.52
N CYS A 44 4.89 14.12 -6.40
CA CYS A 44 6.21 14.72 -6.65
C CYS A 44 6.77 14.43 -8.05
N LEU A 45 5.89 14.31 -9.06
CA LEU A 45 6.25 14.16 -10.46
C LEU A 45 6.18 15.53 -11.17
N HIS A 46 7.13 15.76 -12.08
CA HIS A 46 7.19 16.98 -12.90
C HIS A 46 6.55 16.72 -14.27
N ILE A 47 5.24 16.52 -14.30
CA ILE A 47 4.45 16.24 -15.52
C ILE A 47 3.23 17.15 -15.50
N ASP A 48 3.04 17.93 -16.56
CA ASP A 48 2.08 19.05 -16.57
C ASP A 48 0.88 18.81 -17.51
N ASP A 49 0.80 17.63 -18.13
CA ASP A 49 -0.27 17.27 -19.07
C ASP A 49 -0.72 15.81 -18.94
N ALA A 50 -1.96 15.58 -19.33
CA ALA A 50 -2.65 14.31 -19.15
C ALA A 50 -2.07 13.19 -20.03
N GLU A 51 -1.68 13.50 -21.27
CA GLU A 51 -1.12 12.52 -22.20
C GLU A 51 0.18 11.93 -21.66
N ASN A 52 1.13 12.79 -21.26
CA ASN A 52 2.41 12.36 -20.71
C ASN A 52 2.23 11.63 -19.38
N LEU A 53 1.29 12.05 -18.52
CA LEU A 53 1.03 11.35 -17.26
C LEU A 53 0.45 9.95 -17.50
N ASN A 54 -0.52 9.82 -18.40
CA ASN A 54 -1.09 8.52 -18.77
C ASN A 54 -0.02 7.58 -19.34
N GLN A 55 0.83 8.07 -20.24
CA GLN A 55 1.94 7.29 -20.79
C GLN A 55 2.95 6.89 -19.70
N PHE A 56 3.34 7.83 -18.84
CA PHE A 56 4.28 7.58 -17.74
C PHE A 56 3.76 6.50 -16.79
N MET A 57 2.48 6.57 -16.39
CA MET A 57 1.88 5.64 -15.43
C MET A 57 1.74 4.21 -15.96
N LEU A 58 1.78 4.02 -17.28
CA LEU A 58 1.65 2.72 -17.95
C LEU A 58 2.96 2.23 -18.60
N ASP A 59 4.06 2.97 -18.47
CA ASP A 59 5.36 2.60 -19.02
C ASP A 59 6.18 1.74 -18.05
N ARG A 60 6.44 0.47 -18.43
CA ARG A 60 7.26 -0.49 -17.64
C ARG A 60 8.71 -0.03 -17.43
N GLN A 61 9.21 0.94 -18.17
CA GLN A 61 10.56 1.48 -17.98
C GLN A 61 10.61 2.55 -16.89
N GLN A 62 9.46 3.13 -16.51
CA GLN A 62 9.40 4.14 -15.45
C GLN A 62 9.29 3.43 -14.09
N PRO A 63 10.22 3.67 -13.14
CA PRO A 63 10.20 3.00 -11.84
C PRO A 63 8.92 3.23 -11.03
N TYR A 64 8.29 4.40 -11.22
CA TYR A 64 7.07 4.80 -10.50
C TYR A 64 5.77 4.48 -11.25
N SER A 65 5.84 3.85 -12.43
CA SER A 65 4.62 3.43 -13.15
C SER A 65 3.90 2.31 -12.41
N LEU A 66 2.61 2.16 -12.71
CA LEU A 66 1.78 1.12 -12.11
C LEU A 66 2.29 -0.28 -12.42
N LEU A 67 2.76 -0.50 -13.66
CA LEU A 67 3.28 -1.80 -14.07
C LEU A 67 4.58 -2.15 -13.35
N SER A 68 5.50 -1.19 -13.19
CA SER A 68 6.74 -1.40 -12.42
C SER A 68 6.45 -1.66 -10.95
N GLN A 69 5.51 -0.91 -10.36
CA GLN A 69 5.08 -1.09 -8.97
C GLN A 69 4.39 -2.44 -8.75
N LEU A 70 3.61 -2.93 -9.72
CA LEU A 70 3.03 -4.28 -9.69
C LEU A 70 4.10 -5.37 -9.70
N GLU A 71 5.19 -5.20 -10.45
CA GLU A 71 6.31 -6.15 -10.42
C GLU A 71 6.98 -6.18 -9.03
N ILE A 72 7.16 -5.02 -8.38
CA ILE A 72 7.65 -4.95 -6.99
C ILE A 72 6.69 -5.63 -6.00
N ALA A 73 5.38 -5.45 -6.19
CA ALA A 73 4.37 -6.18 -5.41
C ALA A 73 4.48 -7.70 -5.63
N ARG A 74 4.73 -8.14 -6.86
CA ARG A 74 4.96 -9.56 -7.18
C ARG A 74 6.21 -10.11 -6.51
N ASP A 75 7.29 -9.33 -6.44
CA ASP A 75 8.51 -9.74 -5.75
C ASP A 75 8.25 -9.97 -4.25
N ASN A 76 7.45 -9.10 -3.61
CA ASN A 76 6.98 -9.36 -2.24
C ASN A 76 6.16 -10.65 -2.13
N ILE A 77 5.31 -10.96 -3.11
CA ILE A 77 4.55 -12.23 -3.13
C ILE A 77 5.49 -13.44 -3.24
N GLN A 78 6.59 -13.34 -3.98
CA GLN A 78 7.56 -14.43 -4.12
C GLN A 78 8.17 -14.85 -2.78
N GLU A 79 8.46 -13.88 -1.91
CA GLU A 79 8.96 -14.09 -0.54
C GLU A 79 7.93 -14.77 0.38
N LEU A 80 6.67 -14.87 -0.04
CA LEU A 80 5.56 -15.42 0.74
C LEU A 80 5.12 -16.84 0.30
N ARG A 81 5.87 -17.51 -0.59
CA ARG A 81 5.51 -18.83 -1.16
C ARG A 81 5.24 -19.91 -0.11
N GLY A 82 5.96 -19.91 1.00
CA GLY A 82 5.79 -20.88 2.10
C GLY A 82 4.70 -20.50 3.11
N LEU A 83 4.15 -19.29 2.98
CA LEU A 83 3.22 -18.70 3.93
C LEU A 83 1.78 -18.69 3.40
N LEU A 84 1.62 -18.25 2.14
CA LEU A 84 0.34 -18.23 1.45
C LEU A 84 -0.12 -19.64 1.10
N THR A 85 -1.43 -19.82 0.96
CA THR A 85 -1.93 -21.04 0.33
C THR A 85 -1.39 -21.19 -1.09
N ALA A 86 -1.17 -22.43 -1.54
CA ALA A 86 -0.66 -22.70 -2.88
C ALA A 86 -1.55 -22.10 -3.98
N GLN A 87 -2.86 -22.06 -3.74
CA GLN A 87 -3.83 -21.43 -4.63
C GLN A 87 -3.64 -19.92 -4.68
N ALA A 88 -3.67 -19.23 -3.53
CA ALA A 88 -3.48 -17.78 -3.48
C ALA A 88 -2.14 -17.35 -4.10
N TYR A 89 -1.06 -18.05 -3.77
CA TYR A 89 0.26 -17.77 -4.34
C TYR A 89 0.25 -17.85 -5.87
N ALA A 90 -0.34 -18.91 -6.44
CA ALA A 90 -0.40 -19.09 -7.89
C ALA A 90 -1.28 -18.03 -8.56
N GLU A 91 -2.43 -17.73 -7.97
CA GLU A 91 -3.40 -16.78 -8.50
C GLU A 91 -2.88 -15.34 -8.49
N LEU A 92 -2.28 -14.89 -7.38
CA LEU A 92 -1.66 -13.57 -7.27
C LEU A 92 -0.57 -13.37 -8.33
N ASN A 93 0.32 -14.36 -8.50
CA ASN A 93 1.37 -14.29 -9.53
C ASN A 93 0.79 -14.27 -10.94
N TYR A 94 -0.28 -15.03 -11.19
CA TYR A 94 -0.94 -15.06 -12.49
C TYR A 94 -1.61 -13.72 -12.81
N LEU A 95 -2.37 -13.15 -11.89
CA LEU A 95 -3.07 -11.88 -12.07
C LEU A 95 -2.10 -10.76 -12.42
N ILE A 96 -1.04 -10.60 -11.61
CA ILE A 96 -0.06 -9.53 -11.82
C ILE A 96 0.71 -9.71 -13.14
N LYS A 97 1.16 -10.94 -13.45
CA LYS A 97 1.96 -11.19 -14.65
C LYS A 97 1.20 -10.95 -15.96
N ASN A 98 -0.11 -11.13 -15.96
CA ASN A 98 -0.94 -11.07 -17.16
C ASN A 98 -1.79 -9.80 -17.27
N VAL A 99 -1.60 -8.83 -16.37
CA VAL A 99 -2.33 -7.56 -16.41
C VAL A 99 -2.05 -6.80 -17.71
N ALA A 100 -3.11 -6.22 -18.29
CA ALA A 100 -2.99 -5.31 -19.40
C ALA A 100 -2.48 -3.94 -18.93
N ALA A 101 -1.79 -3.20 -19.81
CA ALA A 101 -1.35 -1.83 -19.55
C ALA A 101 -2.53 -0.86 -19.69
N ASP A 102 -3.47 -0.94 -18.76
CA ASP A 102 -4.73 -0.18 -18.75
C ASP A 102 -5.17 0.07 -17.30
N GLY A 103 -5.69 1.27 -17.01
CA GLY A 103 -6.07 1.69 -15.65
C GLY A 103 -7.16 0.80 -15.03
N LEU A 104 -8.22 0.49 -15.79
CA LEU A 104 -9.32 -0.34 -15.30
C LEU A 104 -8.86 -1.78 -15.09
N ALA A 105 -8.12 -2.35 -16.04
CA ALA A 105 -7.57 -3.70 -15.91
C ALA A 105 -6.63 -3.83 -14.70
N ILE A 106 -5.81 -2.81 -14.44
CA ILE A 106 -4.93 -2.77 -13.26
C ILE A 106 -5.75 -2.68 -11.97
N GLN A 107 -6.80 -1.85 -11.95
CA GLN A 107 -7.68 -1.73 -10.79
C GLN A 107 -8.39 -3.05 -10.46
N ASP A 108 -8.91 -3.75 -11.47
CA ASP A 108 -9.55 -5.06 -11.32
C ASP A 108 -8.58 -6.12 -10.77
N VAL A 109 -7.34 -6.12 -11.27
CA VAL A 109 -6.27 -7.00 -10.77
C VAL A 109 -5.93 -6.68 -9.32
N VAL A 110 -5.76 -5.40 -8.96
CA VAL A 110 -5.49 -4.99 -7.57
C VAL A 110 -6.62 -5.42 -6.64
N GLN A 111 -7.88 -5.21 -7.04
CA GLN A 111 -9.03 -5.59 -6.26
C GLN A 111 -9.07 -7.12 -6.03
N SER A 112 -8.85 -7.90 -7.08
CA SER A 112 -8.77 -9.36 -7.01
C SER A 112 -7.63 -9.82 -6.08
N CYS A 113 -6.45 -9.21 -6.18
CA CYS A 113 -5.34 -9.50 -5.28
C CYS A 113 -5.67 -9.18 -3.82
N CYS A 114 -6.35 -8.07 -3.56
CA CYS A 114 -6.78 -7.70 -2.21
C CYS A 114 -7.78 -8.72 -1.65
N ASP A 115 -8.73 -9.19 -2.45
CA ASP A 115 -9.73 -10.16 -2.00
C ASP A 115 -9.13 -11.53 -1.68
N ILE A 116 -8.13 -11.95 -2.47
CA ILE A 116 -7.34 -13.15 -2.17
C ILE A 116 -6.61 -13.00 -0.83
N LEU A 117 -5.89 -11.89 -0.61
CA LEU A 117 -5.11 -11.67 0.61
C LEU A 117 -5.98 -11.50 1.86
N LYS A 118 -7.20 -10.96 1.72
CA LYS A 118 -8.19 -10.88 2.82
C LYS A 118 -8.74 -12.25 3.23
N ALA A 119 -8.76 -13.21 2.31
CA ALA A 119 -9.24 -14.57 2.57
C ALA A 119 -8.18 -15.48 3.20
N GLU A 120 -6.92 -15.02 3.26
CA GLU A 120 -5.82 -15.74 3.91
C GLU A 120 -5.93 -15.70 5.45
N GLN A 121 -4.97 -16.33 6.12
CA GLN A 121 -4.94 -16.43 7.58
C GLN A 121 -4.95 -15.06 8.25
N GLU A 122 -5.49 -15.02 9.47
CA GLU A 122 -5.76 -13.78 10.20
C GLU A 122 -4.54 -12.86 10.36
N ASP A 123 -3.36 -13.43 10.62
CA ASP A 123 -2.12 -12.66 10.74
C ASP A 123 -1.66 -12.08 9.39
N ILE A 124 -1.84 -12.81 8.29
CA ILE A 124 -1.55 -12.32 6.93
C ILE A 124 -2.46 -11.14 6.63
N PHE A 125 -3.76 -11.30 6.89
CA PHE A 125 -4.71 -10.21 6.70
C PHE A 125 -4.37 -9.01 7.59
N LEU A 126 -3.99 -9.22 8.86
CA LEU A 126 -3.62 -8.13 9.77
C LEU A 126 -2.46 -7.28 9.22
N PHE A 127 -1.33 -7.92 8.87
CA PHE A 127 -0.16 -7.18 8.37
C PHE A 127 -0.42 -6.55 7.00
N PHE A 128 -1.25 -7.19 6.17
CA PHE A 128 -1.65 -6.64 4.89
C PHE A 128 -2.50 -5.39 5.09
N HIS A 129 -3.49 -5.47 5.98
CA HIS A 129 -4.42 -4.40 6.27
C HIS A 129 -3.72 -3.17 6.87
N ILE A 130 -2.83 -3.35 7.86
CA ILE A 130 -2.06 -2.21 8.38
C ILE A 130 -1.22 -1.55 7.28
N GLY A 131 -0.64 -2.33 6.36
CA GLY A 131 0.03 -1.78 5.17
C GLY A 131 -0.88 -0.89 4.34
N GLN A 132 -2.10 -1.34 4.02
CA GLN A 132 -3.09 -0.54 3.30
C GLN A 132 -3.46 0.73 4.05
N CYS A 133 -3.67 0.64 5.37
CA CYS A 133 -4.00 1.76 6.23
C CYS A 133 -2.90 2.84 6.25
N ILE A 134 -1.64 2.43 6.35
CA ILE A 134 -0.51 3.39 6.32
C ILE A 134 -0.43 4.09 4.97
N GLU A 135 -0.59 3.35 3.87
CA GLU A 135 -0.58 3.96 2.54
C GLU A 135 -1.78 4.87 2.29
N GLN A 136 -2.95 4.56 2.86
CA GLN A 136 -4.11 5.44 2.81
C GLN A 136 -3.82 6.78 3.50
N ILE A 137 -3.21 6.76 4.68
CA ILE A 137 -2.80 7.98 5.38
C ILE A 137 -1.78 8.77 4.55
N ASP A 138 -0.74 8.12 4.02
CA ASP A 138 0.27 8.74 3.17
C ASP A 138 -0.36 9.40 1.93
N THR A 139 -1.28 8.70 1.28
CA THR A 139 -2.07 9.22 0.16
C THR A 139 -2.87 10.46 0.59
N TYR A 140 -3.55 10.41 1.72
CA TYR A 140 -4.34 11.54 2.20
C TYR A 140 -3.47 12.76 2.51
N PHE A 141 -2.26 12.57 3.04
CA PHE A 141 -1.30 13.66 3.18
C PHE A 141 -0.88 14.26 1.84
N ARG A 142 -0.54 13.43 0.85
CA ARG A 142 -0.13 13.88 -0.49
C ARG A 142 -1.23 14.69 -1.19
N PHE A 143 -2.46 14.22 -1.10
CA PHE A 143 -3.64 14.84 -1.73
C PHE A 143 -4.37 15.83 -0.83
N GLN A 144 -3.80 16.17 0.33
CA GLN A 144 -4.36 17.15 1.29
C GLN A 144 -5.81 16.84 1.72
N HIS A 145 -6.14 15.56 1.86
CA HIS A 145 -7.43 15.08 2.34
C HIS A 145 -7.49 15.03 3.87
N ASN A 146 -8.72 15.05 4.41
CA ASN A 146 -8.95 14.94 5.86
C ASN A 146 -8.66 13.51 6.37
N THR A 147 -7.74 13.38 7.33
CA THR A 147 -7.27 12.10 7.87
C THR A 147 -8.01 11.61 9.11
N HIS A 148 -8.87 12.42 9.75
CA HIS A 148 -9.48 12.06 11.04
C HIS A 148 -10.31 10.77 10.96
N ALA A 149 -11.19 10.67 9.97
CA ALA A 149 -12.02 9.48 9.78
C ALA A 149 -11.18 8.22 9.44
N VAL A 150 -10.00 8.41 8.84
CA VAL A 150 -9.07 7.31 8.53
C VAL A 150 -8.41 6.82 9.81
N PHE A 151 -8.01 7.72 10.72
CA PHE A 151 -7.43 7.31 12.01
C PHE A 151 -8.40 6.53 12.87
N ASP A 152 -9.66 6.98 12.98
CA ASP A 152 -10.69 6.27 13.75
C ASP A 152 -10.91 4.84 13.22
N ALA A 153 -10.83 4.66 11.90
CA ALA A 153 -10.95 3.34 11.27
C ALA A 153 -9.75 2.42 11.53
N ILE A 154 -8.59 2.98 11.86
CA ILE A 154 -7.32 2.25 12.05
C ILE A 154 -7.09 1.87 13.52
N ASP A 155 -7.70 2.57 14.47
CA ASP A 155 -7.58 2.32 15.91
C ASP A 155 -7.66 0.82 16.30
N PRO A 156 -8.64 0.03 15.82
CA PRO A 156 -8.73 -1.40 16.17
C PRO A 156 -7.53 -2.21 15.71
N THR A 157 -6.94 -1.85 14.57
CA THR A 157 -5.75 -2.52 14.01
C THR A 157 -4.51 -2.21 14.87
N ILE A 158 -4.37 -0.97 15.34
CA ILE A 158 -3.27 -0.57 16.23
C ILE A 158 -3.39 -1.25 17.60
N GLU A 159 -4.59 -1.32 18.17
CA GLU A 159 -4.85 -2.03 19.42
C GLU A 159 -4.50 -3.53 19.29
N ARG A 160 -4.82 -4.13 18.15
CA ARG A 160 -4.45 -5.51 17.89
C ARG A 160 -2.94 -5.72 17.80
N LEU A 161 -2.20 -4.82 17.15
CA LEU A 161 -0.73 -4.86 17.12
C LEU A 161 -0.13 -4.67 18.52
N TYR A 162 -0.72 -3.80 19.34
CA TYR A 162 -0.33 -3.64 20.74
C TYR A 162 -0.41 -4.97 21.51
N HIS A 163 -1.49 -5.73 21.34
CA HIS A 163 -1.65 -7.06 21.96
C HIS A 163 -0.66 -8.11 21.44
N LEU A 164 -0.08 -7.90 20.26
CA LEU A 164 1.04 -8.72 19.73
C LEU A 164 2.41 -8.30 20.28
N GLY A 165 2.47 -7.34 21.21
CA GLY A 165 3.70 -6.89 21.85
C GLY A 165 4.29 -5.62 21.26
N TRP A 166 3.63 -4.97 20.29
CA TRP A 166 4.12 -3.73 19.66
C TRP A 166 3.74 -2.49 20.48
N GLN A 167 4.04 -2.55 21.78
CA GLN A 167 3.52 -1.62 22.79
C GLN A 167 3.99 -0.18 22.58
N ASP A 168 5.18 0.00 22.01
CA ASP A 168 5.79 1.30 21.76
C ASP A 168 5.11 2.11 20.64
N LEU A 169 4.16 1.51 19.91
CA LEU A 169 3.42 2.18 18.84
C LEU A 169 2.31 3.09 19.36
N GLN A 170 1.62 2.69 20.42
CA GLN A 170 0.42 3.39 20.87
C GLN A 170 0.68 4.86 21.26
N PRO A 171 1.76 5.21 21.99
CA PRO A 171 2.05 6.61 22.28
C PRO A 171 2.29 7.46 21.01
N CYS A 172 2.95 6.88 20.01
CA CYS A 172 3.22 7.59 18.75
C CYS A 172 1.98 7.70 17.87
N TRP A 173 1.09 6.71 17.92
CA TRP A 173 -0.20 6.74 17.26
C TRP A 173 -1.11 7.85 17.83
N GLU A 174 -1.21 7.96 19.17
CA GLU A 174 -1.98 9.03 19.80
C GLU A 174 -1.41 10.42 19.47
N THR A 175 -0.08 10.56 19.46
CA THR A 175 0.58 11.81 19.05
C THR A 175 0.23 12.18 17.61
N LEU A 176 0.18 11.21 16.69
CA LEU A 176 -0.22 11.44 15.30
C LEU A 176 -1.69 11.88 15.20
N LYS A 177 -2.60 11.29 15.97
CA LYS A 177 -4.01 11.69 15.99
C LYS A 177 -4.21 13.11 16.51
N GLU A 178 -3.49 13.48 17.57
CA GLU A 178 -3.54 14.83 18.14
C GLU A 178 -2.91 15.89 17.22
N GLN A 179 -1.86 15.51 16.50
CA GLN A 179 -1.07 16.38 15.63
C GLN A 179 -0.87 15.71 14.26
N PRO A 180 -1.88 15.73 13.39
CA PRO A 180 -1.87 15.00 12.13
C PRO A 180 -1.06 15.73 11.07
N TYR A 181 0.25 15.85 11.31
CA TYR A 181 1.20 16.44 10.38
C TYR A 181 2.14 15.37 9.82
N LEU A 182 2.73 15.68 8.67
CA LEU A 182 3.60 14.77 7.94
C LEU A 182 4.79 14.28 8.77
N ASN A 183 5.35 15.12 9.64
CA ASN A 183 6.47 14.74 10.52
C ASN A 183 6.07 13.68 11.55
N GLN A 184 4.89 13.82 12.17
CA GLN A 184 4.35 12.85 13.11
C GLN A 184 4.00 11.55 12.40
N PHE A 185 3.51 11.64 11.16
CA PHE A 185 3.24 10.45 10.35
C PHE A 185 4.52 9.67 10.07
N TYR A 186 5.59 10.34 9.60
CA TYR A 186 6.88 9.69 9.37
C TYR A 186 7.53 9.16 10.65
N ALA A 187 7.37 9.85 11.79
CA ALA A 187 7.84 9.35 13.07
C ALA A 187 7.10 8.07 13.48
N PHE A 188 5.79 8.01 13.25
CA PHE A 188 4.98 6.83 13.51
C PHE A 188 5.35 5.67 12.58
N THR A 189 5.45 5.90 11.26
CA THR A 189 5.82 4.84 10.31
C THR A 189 7.22 4.29 10.58
N TYR A 190 8.18 5.16 10.94
CA TYR A 190 9.51 4.72 11.34
C TYR A 190 9.47 3.78 12.54
N LYS A 191 8.68 4.12 13.57
CA LYS A 191 8.52 3.24 14.74
C LYS A 191 7.84 1.92 14.40
N LEU A 192 6.80 1.95 13.55
CA LEU A 192 6.09 0.77 13.08
C LEU A 192 7.02 -0.16 12.30
N GLU A 193 7.79 0.40 11.36
CA GLU A 193 8.70 -0.37 10.51
C GLU A 193 9.85 -0.99 11.32
N ASN A 194 10.36 -0.31 12.35
CA ASN A 194 11.36 -0.87 13.27
C ASN A 194 10.86 -2.08 14.09
N GLN A 195 9.54 -2.25 14.28
CA GLN A 195 9.02 -3.42 15.01
C GLN A 195 9.30 -4.73 14.27
N PHE A 196 9.38 -4.68 12.93
CA PHE A 196 9.74 -5.84 12.12
C PHE A 196 11.21 -6.25 12.29
N GLU A 197 12.10 -5.30 12.60
CA GLU A 197 13.53 -5.57 12.81
C GLU A 197 13.83 -6.00 14.25
N ALA A 198 13.20 -5.38 15.25
CA ALA A 198 13.43 -5.65 16.67
C ALA A 198 12.96 -7.05 17.13
N SER A 199 12.11 -7.70 16.33
CA SER A 199 11.52 -9.02 16.62
C SER A 199 12.25 -10.16 15.90
N SER A 200 13.50 -9.95 15.46
CA SER A 200 14.31 -10.91 14.70
C SER A 200 15.41 -11.61 15.53
#